data_AF-A0A7W4HDX4-F1
#
_entry.id   AF-A0A7W4HDX4-F1
#
_cell.length_a   1.000
_cell.length_b   1.000
_cell.length_c   1.000
_cell.angle_alpha   90.00
_cell.angle_beta   90.00
_cell.angle_gamma   90.00
#
_symmetry.space_group_name_H-M   'P 1'
#
loop_
_entity.id
_entity.type
_entity.pdbx_description
1 polymer ?
#
loop_
_entity_poly.entity_id
_entity_poly.type
_entity_poly.pdbx_seq_one_letter_code
_entity_poly.pdbx_strand_id
1 'polypeptide(L)'
;MAKAKSFHRWVGLILAPFMILFSITGIVLNHKNIFDRIPISRGFLPAAYHFSNWNNQLVAGSLPISKDSILLYSKNGALATDPQASFVARLEDGFPHRLNRINDAIKLPNGTIIAALPDGLFALRKGVWKLLASTEDPIVSMAAQGDTLVAISRSSLYTSISPYNLLQRVPLLAEPQQNRKVSLFRIFWELHSGALFGLPGRLVVDLLGLALLILSISGIATAINRRVAKARSKQHRDVRAWRNRLRHAYKTHIWLRFLLIPFLLLAITGTFLRPPLLIAIAPIKVHAPLGTSLNSKNPWHDKLRKISYDHEANDFLLSTTDGFFSLPSIATPTPLKINPTPPVSVMGCNVLRYTDSVWLVGSFSGLYRWHRHSSSITDALTGEPYIAHGGMPTFGELSVAGFSTDFACGPIVFDYASGARTLTPNATAPTMPAWLRGEPISLWNIALEIHTGRFFSALLGPITPLYIFLLGALCVALLITGWKRSRKPKRPKRAKPSESQL
;
A
#
# COMPACT_ATOMS: atom_id res chain seq x y z
N MET A 1 -25.46 -30.55 16.16
CA MET A 1 -25.62 -30.20 14.72
C MET A 1 -26.56 -29.02 14.44
N ALA A 2 -27.67 -28.83 15.17
CA ALA A 2 -28.62 -27.73 14.92
C ALA A 2 -28.02 -26.33 15.15
N LYS A 3 -27.26 -26.12 16.24
CA LYS A 3 -26.58 -24.85 16.54
C LYS A 3 -25.62 -24.41 15.42
N ALA A 4 -24.79 -25.31 14.90
CA ALA A 4 -23.88 -25.03 13.77
C ALA A 4 -24.61 -24.67 12.46
N LYS A 5 -25.78 -25.28 12.19
CA LYS A 5 -26.61 -24.93 11.02
C LYS A 5 -27.19 -23.53 11.14
N SER A 6 -27.63 -23.15 12.34
CA SER A 6 -28.14 -21.81 12.61
C SER A 6 -27.04 -20.77 12.50
N PHE A 7 -25.90 -21.02 13.15
CA PHE A 7 -24.70 -20.19 13.08
C PHE A 7 -24.28 -19.91 11.63
N HIS A 8 -24.02 -20.96 10.84
CA HIS A 8 -23.57 -20.79 9.47
C HIS A 8 -24.57 -19.99 8.60
N ARG A 9 -25.87 -20.20 8.81
CA ARG A 9 -26.90 -19.47 8.06
C ARG A 9 -26.92 -17.99 8.42
N TRP A 10 -26.96 -17.64 9.71
CA TRP A 10 -27.17 -16.26 10.12
C TRP A 10 -25.88 -15.45 10.04
N VAL A 11 -24.78 -15.98 10.57
CA VAL A 11 -23.47 -15.32 10.48
C VAL A 11 -23.03 -15.25 9.02
N GLY A 12 -23.29 -16.28 8.22
CA GLY A 12 -22.99 -16.26 6.78
C GLY A 12 -23.76 -15.19 6.02
N LEU A 13 -25.02 -14.90 6.39
CA LEU A 13 -25.78 -13.82 5.76
C LEU A 13 -25.29 -12.44 6.15
N ILE A 14 -24.87 -12.25 7.41
CA ILE A 14 -24.28 -10.99 7.87
C ILE A 14 -22.91 -10.77 7.22
N LEU A 15 -22.11 -11.83 7.07
CA LEU A 15 -20.76 -11.74 6.52
C LEU A 15 -20.73 -11.62 4.99
N ALA A 16 -21.74 -12.14 4.28
CA ALA A 16 -21.74 -12.21 2.83
C ALA A 16 -21.53 -10.87 2.11
N PRO A 17 -22.14 -9.73 2.49
CA PRO A 17 -21.85 -8.43 1.88
C PRO A 17 -20.37 -8.04 1.97
N PHE A 18 -19.73 -8.30 3.11
CA PHE A 18 -18.30 -8.02 3.30
C PHE A 18 -17.41 -8.94 2.45
N MET A 19 -17.77 -10.22 2.34
CA MET A 19 -17.01 -11.16 1.48
C MET A 19 -17.15 -10.82 0.01
N ILE A 20 -18.34 -10.38 -0.44
CA ILE A 20 -18.55 -9.84 -1.78
C ILE A 20 -17.60 -8.66 -2.02
N LEU A 21 -17.59 -7.72 -1.09
CA LEU A 21 -16.77 -6.52 -1.19
C LEU A 21 -15.27 -6.85 -1.21
N PHE A 22 -14.79 -7.70 -0.29
CA PHE A 22 -13.38 -8.11 -0.25
C PHE A 22 -12.96 -8.94 -1.46
N SER A 23 -13.86 -9.74 -2.03
CA SER A 23 -13.57 -10.48 -3.26
C SER A 23 -13.38 -9.54 -4.44
N ILE A 24 -14.26 -8.55 -4.59
CA ILE A 24 -14.17 -7.55 -5.67
C ILE A 24 -12.92 -6.69 -5.49
N THR A 25 -12.72 -6.14 -4.28
CA THR A 25 -11.57 -5.27 -4.03
C THR A 25 -10.25 -6.02 -4.07
N GLY A 26 -10.21 -7.30 -3.67
CA GLY A 26 -9.01 -8.15 -3.79
C GLY A 26 -8.57 -8.31 -5.25
N ILE A 27 -9.51 -8.56 -6.16
CA ILE A 27 -9.23 -8.63 -7.60
C ILE A 27 -8.74 -7.27 -8.12
N VAL A 28 -9.41 -6.18 -7.76
CA VAL A 28 -8.99 -4.82 -8.13
C VAL A 28 -7.55 -4.53 -7.68
N LEU A 29 -7.18 -4.99 -6.47
CA LEU A 29 -5.85 -4.77 -5.91
C LEU A 29 -4.74 -5.49 -6.68
N ASN A 30 -5.00 -6.69 -7.21
CA ASN A 30 -4.04 -7.45 -8.01
C ASN A 30 -3.71 -6.81 -9.37
N HIS A 31 -4.62 -5.97 -9.89
CA HIS A 31 -4.53 -5.34 -11.21
C HIS A 31 -4.28 -3.83 -11.13
N LYS A 32 -3.28 -3.42 -10.32
CA LYS A 32 -2.93 -2.01 -10.08
C LYS A 32 -2.81 -1.18 -11.36
N ASN A 33 -2.08 -1.67 -12.36
CA ASN A 33 -1.81 -0.89 -13.59
C ASN A 33 -3.07 -0.48 -14.35
N ILE A 34 -4.18 -1.22 -14.18
CA ILE A 34 -5.47 -0.93 -14.80
C ILE A 34 -6.27 0.04 -13.91
N PHE A 35 -6.46 -0.33 -12.65
CA PHE A 35 -7.40 0.36 -11.76
C PHE A 35 -6.82 1.61 -11.06
N ASP A 36 -5.50 1.79 -11.05
CA ASP A 36 -4.86 2.99 -10.51
C ASP A 36 -5.09 4.23 -11.40
N ARG A 37 -5.46 4.00 -12.67
CA ARG A 37 -5.70 5.04 -13.67
C ARG A 37 -7.16 5.53 -13.72
N ILE A 38 -8.06 4.92 -12.93
CA ILE A 38 -9.49 5.26 -12.93
C ILE A 38 -9.75 6.30 -11.82
N PRO A 39 -10.02 7.57 -12.16
CA PRO A 39 -10.22 8.62 -11.17
C PRO A 39 -11.63 8.58 -10.59
N ILE A 40 -11.73 8.63 -9.26
CA ILE A 40 -12.99 8.81 -8.53
C ILE A 40 -12.87 10.08 -7.70
N SER A 41 -13.80 11.02 -7.87
CA SER A 41 -13.78 12.25 -7.07
C SER A 41 -13.94 11.93 -5.59
N ARG A 42 -13.12 12.57 -4.75
CA ARG A 42 -13.25 12.50 -3.29
C ARG A 42 -14.61 13.02 -2.81
N GLY A 43 -15.30 13.87 -3.57
CA GLY A 43 -16.63 14.36 -3.23
C GLY A 43 -17.72 13.29 -3.12
N PHE A 44 -17.48 12.09 -3.67
CA PHE A 44 -18.37 10.92 -3.49
C PHE A 44 -18.01 10.06 -2.27
N LEU A 45 -16.94 10.40 -1.55
CA LEU A 45 -16.42 9.63 -0.42
C LEU A 45 -16.79 10.30 0.91
N PRO A 46 -16.66 9.57 2.04
CA PRO A 46 -16.82 10.19 3.36
C PRO A 46 -15.88 11.38 3.56
N ALA A 47 -16.31 12.37 4.36
CA ALA A 47 -15.58 13.62 4.57
C ALA A 47 -14.12 13.43 5.03
N ALA A 48 -13.80 12.32 5.71
CA ALA A 48 -12.43 11.96 6.11
C ALA A 48 -11.46 11.78 4.93
N TYR A 49 -11.97 11.52 3.72
CA TYR A 49 -11.16 11.38 2.50
C TYR A 49 -10.99 12.70 1.76
N HIS A 50 -11.74 13.74 2.09
CA HIS A 50 -11.60 15.06 1.47
C HIS A 50 -10.25 15.67 1.86
N PHE A 51 -9.63 16.39 0.92
CA PHE A 51 -8.46 17.18 1.29
C PHE A 51 -8.86 18.34 2.18
N SER A 52 -8.06 18.59 3.20
CA SER A 52 -8.16 19.74 4.10
C SER A 52 -6.75 20.10 4.58
N ASN A 53 -6.40 21.38 4.53
CA ASN A 53 -5.08 21.85 4.95
C ASN A 53 -3.92 21.07 4.31
N TRP A 54 -3.99 20.69 3.03
CA TRP A 54 -2.92 19.92 2.36
C TRP A 54 -2.61 18.53 2.94
N ASN A 55 -3.54 17.92 3.69
CA ASN A 55 -3.40 16.59 4.27
C ASN A 55 -3.41 15.45 3.22
N ASN A 56 -3.39 14.19 3.67
CA ASN A 56 -3.48 12.99 2.84
C ASN A 56 -2.41 12.92 1.73
N GLN A 57 -1.18 13.36 2.02
CA GLN A 57 -0.07 13.41 1.07
C GLN A 57 -0.39 14.22 -0.21
N LEU A 58 -1.15 15.32 -0.09
CA LEU A 58 -1.37 16.23 -1.23
C LEU A 58 -0.05 16.85 -1.72
N VAL A 59 0.88 17.09 -0.80
CA VAL A 59 2.25 17.56 -1.08
C VAL A 59 3.24 16.60 -0.42
N ALA A 60 4.14 16.02 -1.20
CA ALA A 60 5.25 15.21 -0.70
C ALA A 60 6.56 16.00 -0.67
N GLY A 61 6.74 16.90 -1.64
CA GLY A 61 7.87 17.81 -1.71
C GLY A 61 7.59 18.99 -2.62
N SER A 62 8.56 19.90 -2.67
CA SER A 62 8.53 21.09 -3.52
C SER A 62 9.88 21.38 -4.15
N LEU A 63 9.86 22.11 -5.27
CA LEU A 63 11.03 22.64 -5.98
C LEU A 63 10.74 24.03 -6.56
N PRO A 64 11.68 24.97 -6.50
CA PRO A 64 11.53 26.26 -7.19
C PRO A 64 11.67 26.09 -8.71
N ILE A 65 10.63 26.48 -9.45
CA ILE A 65 10.65 26.58 -10.93
C ILE A 65 11.42 27.84 -11.32
N SER A 66 10.96 28.98 -10.82
CA SER A 66 11.56 30.32 -10.96
C SER A 66 11.56 31.02 -9.59
N LYS A 67 11.88 32.32 -9.55
CA LYS A 67 11.80 33.11 -8.30
C LYS A 67 10.36 33.23 -7.76
N ASP A 68 9.38 33.23 -8.66
CA ASP A 68 7.97 33.50 -8.35
C ASP A 68 7.09 32.26 -8.48
N SER A 69 7.68 31.09 -8.73
CA SER A 69 6.92 29.87 -8.99
C SER A 69 7.60 28.63 -8.41
N ILE A 70 6.80 27.81 -7.76
CA ILE A 70 7.17 26.59 -7.07
C ILE A 70 6.34 25.44 -7.65
N LEU A 71 7.02 24.33 -7.91
CA LEU A 71 6.41 23.04 -8.19
C LEU A 71 6.16 22.35 -6.86
N LEU A 72 4.90 22.01 -6.58
CA LEU A 72 4.53 21.04 -5.55
C LEU A 72 4.28 19.70 -6.24
N TYR A 73 4.84 18.63 -5.69
CA TYR A 73 4.66 17.30 -6.25
C TYR A 73 4.28 16.27 -5.19
N SER A 74 3.47 15.29 -5.59
CA SER A 74 3.07 14.18 -4.73
C SER A 74 2.55 12.99 -5.51
N LYS A 75 1.92 12.05 -4.79
CA LYS A 75 1.18 10.94 -5.39
C LYS A 75 -0.08 11.39 -6.14
N ASN A 76 -0.53 12.63 -5.94
CA ASN A 76 -1.67 13.20 -6.65
C ASN A 76 -1.25 14.06 -7.85
N GLY A 77 0.04 14.09 -8.19
CA GLY A 77 0.57 14.77 -9.36
C GLY A 77 1.33 16.05 -9.07
N ALA A 78 1.28 16.98 -10.02
CA ALA A 78 2.05 18.22 -10.00
C ALA A 78 1.13 19.44 -9.94
N LEU A 79 1.44 20.34 -9.02
CA LEU A 79 0.79 21.63 -8.87
C LEU A 79 1.85 22.75 -8.99
N ALA A 80 1.47 23.87 -9.57
CA ALA A 80 2.26 25.10 -9.58
C ALA A 80 1.61 26.14 -8.68
N THR A 81 2.43 26.85 -7.92
CA THR A 81 2.03 27.90 -6.98
C THR A 81 3.11 28.97 -6.89
N ASP A 82 2.80 30.16 -6.41
CA ASP A 82 3.78 31.12 -5.91
C ASP A 82 4.20 30.81 -4.45
N PRO A 83 5.28 31.43 -3.93
CA PRO A 83 5.72 31.26 -2.55
C PRO A 83 4.70 31.60 -1.45
N GLN A 84 3.66 32.38 -1.76
CA GLN A 84 2.57 32.70 -0.82
C GLN A 84 1.35 31.77 -0.96
N ALA A 85 1.33 30.90 -1.97
CA ALA A 85 0.15 30.14 -2.37
C ALA A 85 -1.10 30.99 -2.64
N SER A 86 -0.90 32.19 -3.21
CA SER A 86 -1.97 33.04 -3.70
C SER A 86 -2.69 32.44 -4.90
N PHE A 87 -2.00 31.64 -5.71
CA PHE A 87 -2.60 30.81 -6.74
C PHE A 87 -2.12 29.37 -6.65
N VAL A 88 -2.97 28.43 -7.03
CA VAL A 88 -2.57 27.03 -7.22
C VAL A 88 -3.24 26.51 -8.48
N ALA A 89 -2.43 26.01 -9.40
CA ALA A 89 -2.88 25.43 -10.66
C ALA A 89 -2.27 24.04 -10.85
N ARG A 90 -2.93 23.19 -11.64
CA ARG A 90 -2.32 21.91 -12.05
C ARG A 90 -1.21 22.18 -13.06
N LEU A 91 -0.11 21.45 -12.93
CA LEU A 91 1.00 21.46 -13.88
C LEU A 91 1.25 20.04 -14.37
N GLU A 92 0.29 19.49 -15.13
CA GLU A 92 0.31 18.09 -15.59
C GLU A 92 0.30 17.95 -17.11
N ASP A 93 0.29 19.06 -17.84
CA ASP A 93 0.28 19.03 -19.30
C ASP A 93 1.49 18.26 -19.82
N GLY A 94 1.24 17.28 -20.69
CA GLY A 94 2.26 16.39 -21.25
C GLY A 94 2.48 15.08 -20.49
N PHE A 95 1.84 14.87 -19.33
CA PHE A 95 1.79 13.55 -18.70
C PHE A 95 0.84 12.58 -19.42
N PRO A 96 1.08 11.26 -19.32
CA PRO A 96 0.35 10.27 -20.13
C PRO A 96 -1.11 10.06 -19.70
N HIS A 97 -1.43 10.22 -18.42
CA HIS A 97 -2.74 9.86 -17.86
C HIS A 97 -3.29 10.97 -16.93
N ARG A 98 -4.48 10.80 -16.34
CA ARG A 98 -4.88 11.55 -15.13
C ARG A 98 -4.39 10.78 -13.90
N LEU A 99 -4.12 11.46 -12.78
CA LEU A 99 -3.56 10.89 -11.54
C LEU A 99 -2.09 10.42 -11.67
N ASN A 100 -1.24 11.22 -12.32
CA ASN A 100 0.17 10.86 -12.47
C ASN A 100 0.89 11.01 -11.14
N ARG A 101 1.09 9.90 -10.44
CA ARG A 101 1.90 9.90 -9.23
C ARG A 101 3.34 10.29 -9.56
N ILE A 102 3.84 11.34 -8.92
CA ILE A 102 5.26 11.69 -8.93
C ILE A 102 5.90 11.04 -7.70
N ASN A 103 6.82 10.11 -7.92
CA ASN A 103 7.56 9.43 -6.87
C ASN A 103 8.62 10.35 -6.27
N ASP A 104 9.32 11.08 -7.12
CA ASP A 104 10.34 12.05 -6.74
C ASP A 104 10.52 13.09 -7.84
N ALA A 105 11.07 14.26 -7.50
CA ALA A 105 11.45 15.27 -8.46
C ALA A 105 12.72 15.97 -7.99
N ILE A 106 13.59 16.33 -8.94
CA ILE A 106 14.81 17.08 -8.66
C ILE A 106 14.99 18.20 -9.69
N LYS A 107 15.76 19.22 -9.30
CA LYS A 107 16.28 20.25 -10.21
C LYS A 107 17.76 19.99 -10.44
N LEU A 108 18.16 19.76 -11.68
CA LEU A 108 19.56 19.55 -12.05
C LEU A 108 20.33 20.88 -12.02
N PRO A 109 21.68 20.85 -11.95
CA PRO A 109 22.51 22.06 -11.97
C PRO A 109 22.27 22.95 -13.21
N ASN A 110 21.93 22.35 -14.35
CA ASN A 110 21.57 23.07 -15.58
C ASN A 110 20.17 23.74 -15.53
N GLY A 111 19.47 23.69 -14.38
CA GLY A 111 18.14 24.25 -14.17
C GLY A 111 16.97 23.38 -14.62
N THR A 112 17.22 22.27 -15.30
CA THR A 112 16.17 21.35 -15.77
C THR A 112 15.51 20.65 -14.59
N ILE A 113 14.17 20.68 -14.54
CA ILE A 113 13.39 19.94 -13.54
C ILE A 113 13.00 18.60 -14.13
N ILE A 114 13.32 17.52 -13.41
CA ILE A 114 12.98 16.15 -13.77
C ILE A 114 12.07 15.55 -12.69
N ALA A 115 10.98 14.91 -13.11
CA ALA A 115 10.08 14.14 -12.27
C ALA A 115 10.12 12.65 -12.62
N ALA A 116 10.13 11.79 -11.62
CA ALA A 116 10.03 10.35 -11.75
C ALA A 116 8.59 9.90 -11.58
N LEU A 117 8.00 9.36 -12.64
CA LEU A 117 6.67 8.74 -12.67
C LEU A 117 6.82 7.22 -12.80
N PRO A 118 5.76 6.42 -12.54
CA PRO A 118 5.78 4.99 -12.81
C PRO A 118 6.13 4.61 -14.25
N ASP A 119 5.75 5.45 -15.21
CA ASP A 119 5.97 5.21 -16.65
C ASP A 119 7.37 5.65 -17.13
N GLY A 120 8.11 6.45 -16.34
CA GLY A 120 9.45 6.92 -16.72
C GLY A 120 9.82 8.28 -16.11
N LEU A 121 10.90 8.87 -16.64
CA LEU A 121 11.38 10.20 -16.28
C LEU A 121 10.81 11.25 -17.22
N PHE A 122 10.33 12.37 -16.67
CA PHE A 122 9.76 13.49 -17.42
C PHE A 122 10.50 14.77 -17.08
N ALA A 123 10.81 15.59 -18.09
CA ALA A 123 11.37 16.93 -17.90
C ALA A 123 10.31 18.01 -18.12
N LEU A 124 10.31 19.01 -17.25
CA LEU A 124 9.50 20.21 -17.43
C LEU A 124 10.20 21.16 -18.43
N ARG A 125 9.56 21.42 -19.57
CA ARG A 125 10.06 22.35 -20.60
C ARG A 125 8.95 23.31 -21.02
N LYS A 126 9.17 24.61 -20.81
CA LYS A 126 8.19 25.67 -21.13
C LYS A 126 6.79 25.39 -20.57
N GLY A 127 6.73 24.93 -19.31
CA GLY A 127 5.47 24.62 -18.63
C GLY A 127 4.83 23.27 -19.00
N VAL A 128 5.43 22.50 -19.92
CA VAL A 128 4.90 21.21 -20.39
C VAL A 128 5.89 20.09 -20.06
N TRP A 129 5.40 18.98 -19.53
CA TRP A 129 6.18 17.78 -19.26
C TRP A 129 6.46 17.00 -20.54
N LYS A 130 7.70 16.54 -20.71
CA LYS A 130 8.11 15.69 -21.83
C LYS A 130 8.82 14.45 -21.31
N LEU A 131 8.44 13.29 -21.84
CA LEU A 131 9.13 12.03 -21.55
C LEU A 131 10.60 12.14 -21.97
N LEU A 132 11.50 11.90 -21.02
CA LEU A 132 12.94 11.83 -21.23
C LEU A 132 13.41 10.39 -21.45
N ALA A 133 13.02 9.50 -20.55
CA ALA A 133 13.46 8.10 -20.55
C ALA A 133 12.34 7.20 -20.04
N SER A 134 12.07 6.11 -20.76
CA SER A 134 11.18 5.05 -20.26
C SER A 134 11.96 4.12 -19.34
N THR A 135 11.28 3.54 -18.35
CA THR A 135 11.90 2.67 -17.34
C THR A 135 11.15 1.36 -17.25
N GLU A 136 11.87 0.22 -17.22
CA GLU A 136 11.25 -1.09 -16.96
C GLU A 136 10.73 -1.18 -15.52
N ASP A 137 11.55 -0.72 -14.56
CA ASP A 137 11.18 -0.62 -13.15
C ASP A 137 10.88 0.84 -12.79
N PRO A 138 9.73 1.13 -12.12
CA PRO A 138 9.43 2.47 -11.62
C PRO A 138 10.55 3.05 -10.75
N ILE A 139 11.05 4.22 -11.14
CA ILE A 139 12.01 4.99 -10.35
C ILE A 139 11.30 5.57 -9.12
N VAL A 140 11.87 5.35 -7.94
CA VAL A 140 11.29 5.77 -6.66
C VAL A 140 11.96 7.00 -6.06
N SER A 141 13.23 7.25 -6.39
CA SER A 141 13.96 8.43 -5.94
C SER A 141 15.14 8.75 -6.84
N MET A 142 15.54 10.01 -6.86
CA MET A 142 16.63 10.53 -7.69
C MET A 142 17.53 11.48 -6.90
N ALA A 143 18.80 11.53 -7.28
CA ALA A 143 19.78 12.49 -6.79
C ALA A 143 20.68 12.93 -7.96
N ALA A 144 21.34 14.07 -7.80
CA ALA A 144 22.31 14.57 -8.77
C ALA A 144 23.69 14.74 -8.11
N GLN A 145 24.74 14.39 -8.84
CA GLN A 145 26.14 14.68 -8.51
C GLN A 145 26.77 15.30 -9.74
N GLY A 146 26.92 16.63 -9.73
CA GLY A 146 27.29 17.38 -10.93
C GLY A 146 26.30 17.11 -12.07
N ASP A 147 26.81 16.74 -13.25
CA ASP A 147 26.00 16.41 -14.42
C ASP A 147 25.44 14.98 -14.42
N THR A 148 25.79 14.15 -13.43
CA THR A 148 25.33 12.77 -13.34
C THR A 148 24.04 12.69 -12.55
N LEU A 149 22.97 12.22 -13.20
CA LEU A 149 21.73 11.81 -12.57
C LEU A 149 21.90 10.39 -12.03
N VAL A 150 21.61 10.21 -10.74
CA VAL A 150 21.53 8.91 -10.10
C VAL A 150 20.09 8.64 -9.71
N ALA A 151 19.53 7.55 -10.21
CA ALA A 151 18.15 7.17 -9.96
C ALA A 151 18.11 5.77 -9.34
N ILE A 152 17.15 5.52 -8.46
CA ILE A 152 16.92 4.19 -7.90
C ILE A 152 15.50 3.73 -8.20
N SER A 153 15.34 2.48 -8.61
CA SER A 153 14.08 1.75 -8.44
C SER A 153 14.04 1.11 -7.06
N ARG A 154 13.02 0.29 -6.76
CA ARG A 154 12.99 -0.48 -5.50
C ARG A 154 14.09 -1.55 -5.42
N SER A 155 14.72 -1.89 -6.53
CA SER A 155 15.65 -3.04 -6.63
C SER A 155 16.97 -2.71 -7.33
N SER A 156 17.11 -1.58 -8.01
CA SER A 156 18.29 -1.31 -8.85
C SER A 156 18.66 0.15 -8.86
N LEU A 157 19.96 0.38 -9.03
CA LEU A 157 20.57 1.68 -9.23
C LEU A 157 20.71 1.95 -10.73
N TYR A 158 20.50 3.18 -11.13
CA TYR A 158 20.63 3.66 -12.49
C TYR A 158 21.43 4.95 -12.50
N THR A 159 22.21 5.16 -13.55
CA THR A 159 22.89 6.41 -13.85
C THR A 159 22.45 6.94 -15.20
N SER A 160 22.48 8.25 -15.35
CA SER A 160 22.27 8.93 -16.62
C SER A 160 23.06 10.22 -16.66
N ILE A 161 23.53 10.57 -17.85
CA ILE A 161 24.23 11.83 -18.14
C ILE A 161 23.45 12.59 -19.19
N SER A 162 23.68 13.90 -19.32
CA SER A 162 23.03 14.74 -20.33
C SER A 162 23.11 14.08 -21.72
N PRO A 163 21.99 13.96 -22.48
CA PRO A 163 20.70 14.64 -22.31
C PRO A 163 19.66 13.90 -21.43
N TYR A 164 20.08 12.93 -20.60
CA TYR A 164 19.26 12.18 -19.65
C TYR A 164 18.17 11.28 -20.26
N ASN A 165 18.38 10.84 -21.50
CA ASN A 165 17.42 10.01 -22.24
C ASN A 165 17.65 8.50 -22.08
N LEU A 166 18.78 8.09 -21.50
CA LEU A 166 19.15 6.69 -21.29
C LEU A 166 19.54 6.45 -19.84
N LEU A 167 18.86 5.50 -19.19
CA LEU A 167 19.18 5.04 -17.84
C LEU A 167 20.02 3.77 -17.92
N GLN A 168 21.29 3.88 -17.55
CA GLN A 168 22.19 2.74 -17.47
C GLN A 168 22.10 2.09 -16.10
N ARG A 169 21.82 0.79 -16.08
CA ARG A 169 21.72 0.05 -14.82
C ARG A 169 23.10 -0.21 -14.25
N VAL A 170 23.28 0.10 -12.97
CA VAL A 170 24.50 -0.13 -12.21
C VAL A 170 24.27 -1.26 -11.20
N PRO A 171 25.04 -2.36 -11.24
CA PRO A 171 24.86 -3.48 -10.32
C PRO A 171 25.34 -3.11 -8.92
N LEU A 172 24.41 -2.95 -7.98
CA LEU A 172 24.73 -2.78 -6.56
C LEU A 172 25.31 -4.07 -5.98
N LEU A 173 26.51 -3.98 -5.41
CA LEU A 173 27.18 -5.12 -4.79
C LEU A 173 26.48 -5.50 -3.48
N ALA A 174 26.56 -6.79 -3.13
CA ALA A 174 26.05 -7.29 -1.86
C ALA A 174 26.95 -6.81 -0.70
N GLU A 175 26.35 -6.64 0.48
CA GLU A 175 27.12 -6.46 1.71
C GLU A 175 27.90 -7.75 2.03
N PRO A 176 29.14 -7.67 2.55
CA PRO A 176 29.96 -8.84 2.89
C PRO A 176 29.32 -9.85 3.86
N GLN A 177 28.23 -9.50 4.57
CA GLN A 177 27.58 -10.33 5.59
C GLN A 177 26.06 -10.50 5.39
N GLN A 178 25.56 -10.39 4.16
CA GLN A 178 24.13 -10.31 3.95
C GLN A 178 23.38 -11.65 4.15
N ASN A 179 22.62 -11.74 5.24
CA ASN A 179 21.68 -12.83 5.47
C ASN A 179 20.43 -12.66 4.58
N ARG A 180 20.16 -13.60 3.67
CA ARG A 180 19.00 -13.61 2.75
C ARG A 180 17.69 -14.00 3.45
N LYS A 181 17.37 -13.33 4.55
CA LYS A 181 16.10 -13.54 5.27
C LYS A 181 15.07 -12.48 4.86
N VAL A 182 13.84 -12.92 4.67
CA VAL A 182 12.67 -12.08 4.42
C VAL A 182 11.73 -12.11 5.63
N SER A 183 10.99 -11.03 5.85
CA SER A 183 10.00 -11.00 6.93
C SER A 183 8.86 -12.00 6.65
N LEU A 184 8.42 -12.71 7.68
CA LEU A 184 7.28 -13.63 7.58
C LEU A 184 5.99 -12.90 7.16
N PHE A 185 5.81 -11.66 7.60
CA PHE A 185 4.72 -10.78 7.12
C PHE A 185 4.72 -10.66 5.59
N ARG A 186 5.91 -10.48 4.98
CA ARG A 186 6.02 -10.32 3.53
C ARG A 186 5.62 -11.60 2.79
N ILE A 187 6.00 -12.76 3.30
CA ILE A 187 5.56 -14.06 2.74
C ILE A 187 4.05 -14.17 2.78
N PHE A 188 3.42 -13.86 3.93
CA PHE A 188 1.96 -13.91 4.07
C PHE A 188 1.26 -12.93 3.11
N TRP A 189 1.82 -11.74 2.92
CA TRP A 189 1.26 -10.72 2.04
C TRP A 189 1.34 -11.11 0.55
N GLU A 190 2.52 -11.59 0.12
CA GLU A 190 2.70 -12.07 -1.26
C GLU A 190 1.94 -13.37 -1.53
N LEU A 191 1.75 -14.24 -0.54
CA LEU A 191 0.92 -15.43 -0.65
C LEU A 191 -0.58 -15.08 -0.75
N HIS A 192 -1.04 -14.14 0.08
CA HIS A 192 -2.45 -13.70 0.09
C HIS A 192 -2.85 -13.02 -1.22
N SER A 193 -1.97 -12.20 -1.79
CA SER A 193 -2.18 -11.58 -3.11
C SER A 193 -1.88 -12.50 -4.28
N GLY A 194 -1.17 -13.62 -4.05
CA GLY A 194 -0.68 -14.50 -5.10
C GLY A 194 0.59 -13.98 -5.79
N ALA A 195 1.08 -12.79 -5.42
CA ALA A 195 2.31 -12.21 -5.95
C ALA A 195 3.57 -13.08 -5.69
N LEU A 196 3.52 -13.99 -4.71
CA LEU A 196 4.61 -14.91 -4.38
C LEU A 196 5.05 -15.78 -5.59
N PHE A 197 4.12 -16.04 -6.51
CA PHE A 197 4.36 -16.80 -7.74
C PHE A 197 4.16 -15.92 -9.00
N GLY A 198 4.30 -14.60 -8.87
CA GLY A 198 4.13 -13.66 -9.98
C GLY A 198 2.72 -13.61 -10.55
N LEU A 199 2.60 -13.41 -11.87
CA LEU A 199 1.31 -13.31 -12.55
C LEU A 199 0.43 -14.57 -12.42
N PRO A 200 0.95 -15.81 -12.61
CA PRO A 200 0.15 -17.02 -12.43
C PRO A 200 -0.48 -17.12 -11.03
N GLY A 201 0.28 -16.80 -9.98
CA GLY A 201 -0.24 -16.83 -8.61
C GLY A 201 -1.34 -15.79 -8.37
N ARG A 202 -1.19 -14.57 -8.89
CA ARG A 202 -2.23 -13.53 -8.82
C ARG A 202 -3.54 -13.99 -9.49
N LEU A 203 -3.44 -14.60 -10.68
CA LEU A 203 -4.62 -15.13 -11.39
C LEU A 203 -5.33 -16.25 -10.62
N VAL A 204 -4.58 -17.11 -9.93
CA VAL A 204 -5.16 -18.14 -9.04
C VAL A 204 -5.92 -17.49 -7.88
N VAL A 205 -5.34 -16.48 -7.24
CA VAL A 205 -6.01 -15.74 -6.16
C VAL A 205 -7.25 -15.00 -6.67
N ASP A 206 -7.20 -14.41 -7.86
CA ASP A 206 -8.37 -13.77 -8.48
C ASP A 206 -9.50 -14.78 -8.74
N LEU A 207 -9.16 -15.98 -9.22
CA LEU A 207 -10.13 -17.06 -9.41
C LEU A 207 -10.74 -17.50 -8.07
N LEU A 208 -9.94 -17.56 -7.00
CA LEU A 208 -10.44 -17.83 -5.65
C LEU A 208 -11.35 -16.68 -5.15
N GLY A 209 -11.01 -15.42 -5.43
CA GLY A 209 -11.88 -14.27 -5.16
C GLY A 209 -13.21 -14.39 -5.88
N LEU A 210 -13.21 -14.72 -7.17
CA LEU A 210 -14.42 -14.94 -7.95
C LEU A 210 -15.25 -16.13 -7.43
N ALA A 211 -14.59 -17.22 -7.05
CA ALA A 211 -15.25 -18.37 -6.45
C ALA A 211 -15.88 -18.02 -5.09
N LEU A 212 -15.20 -17.22 -4.27
CA LEU A 212 -15.72 -16.74 -2.99
C LEU A 212 -16.92 -15.79 -3.19
N LEU A 213 -16.86 -14.91 -4.20
CA LEU A 213 -17.97 -14.07 -4.62
C LEU A 213 -19.21 -14.91 -4.97
N ILE A 214 -19.04 -15.94 -5.80
CA ILE A 214 -20.12 -16.88 -6.15
C ILE A 214 -20.62 -17.63 -4.91
N LEU A 215 -19.73 -18.03 -3.99
CA LEU A 215 -20.10 -18.69 -2.74
C LEU A 215 -20.99 -17.80 -1.86
N SER A 216 -20.65 -16.51 -1.73
CA SER A 216 -21.42 -15.53 -0.97
C SER A 216 -22.78 -15.24 -1.60
N ILE A 217 -22.82 -14.97 -2.91
CA ILE A 217 -24.08 -14.72 -3.65
C ILE A 217 -25.00 -15.93 -3.60
N SER A 218 -24.46 -17.14 -3.83
CA SER A 218 -25.24 -18.38 -3.77
C SER A 218 -25.76 -18.68 -2.36
N GLY A 219 -25.03 -18.28 -1.30
CA GLY A 219 -25.47 -18.34 0.09
C GLY A 219 -26.67 -17.44 0.37
N ILE A 220 -26.61 -16.18 -0.06
CA ILE A 220 -27.72 -15.21 0.03
C ILE A 220 -28.92 -15.72 -0.78
N ALA A 221 -28.71 -16.11 -2.03
CA ALA A 221 -29.75 -16.62 -2.91
C ALA A 221 -30.45 -17.85 -2.31
N THR A 222 -29.69 -18.77 -1.70
CA THR A 222 -30.26 -19.93 -0.99
C THR A 222 -31.17 -19.51 0.16
N ALA A 223 -30.78 -18.49 0.93
CA ALA A 223 -31.60 -18.01 2.04
C ALA A 223 -32.89 -17.29 1.58
N ILE A 224 -32.78 -16.43 0.57
CA ILE A 224 -33.92 -15.69 -0.01
C ILE A 224 -34.89 -16.69 -0.64
N ASN A 225 -34.42 -17.53 -1.57
CA ASN A 225 -35.26 -18.49 -2.28
C ASN A 225 -35.97 -19.46 -1.32
N ARG A 226 -35.29 -19.87 -0.23
CA ARG A 226 -35.92 -20.71 0.81
C ARG A 226 -37.02 -19.98 1.58
N ARG A 227 -36.84 -18.69 1.91
CA ARG A 227 -37.86 -17.89 2.59
C ARG A 227 -39.07 -17.68 1.68
N VAL A 228 -38.85 -17.28 0.42
CA VAL A 228 -39.93 -17.03 -0.55
C VAL A 228 -40.69 -18.32 -0.88
N ALA A 229 -40.01 -19.44 -1.13
CA ALA A 229 -40.67 -20.72 -1.39
C ALA A 229 -41.55 -21.17 -0.20
N LYS A 230 -41.09 -20.95 1.04
CA LYS A 230 -41.89 -21.25 2.24
C LYS A 230 -43.11 -20.33 2.36
N ALA A 231 -42.95 -19.03 2.14
CA ALA A 231 -44.06 -18.08 2.20
C ALA A 231 -45.13 -18.39 1.14
N ARG A 232 -44.72 -18.62 -0.12
CA ARG A 232 -45.63 -19.00 -1.21
C ARG A 232 -46.32 -20.34 -0.99
N SER A 233 -45.60 -21.32 -0.44
CA SER A 233 -46.19 -22.61 -0.06
C SER A 233 -47.28 -22.45 1.00
N LYS A 234 -47.11 -21.54 1.96
CA LYS A 234 -48.15 -21.22 2.97
C LYS A 234 -49.35 -20.50 2.34
N GLN A 235 -49.13 -19.73 1.29
CA GLN A 235 -50.17 -19.04 0.52
C GLN A 235 -50.78 -19.92 -0.58
N HIS A 236 -50.48 -21.23 -0.62
CA HIS A 236 -50.93 -22.17 -1.66
C HIS A 236 -50.66 -21.71 -3.11
N ARG A 237 -49.63 -20.88 -3.32
CA ARG A 237 -49.20 -20.39 -4.65
C ARG A 237 -48.17 -21.33 -5.29
N ASP A 238 -47.98 -21.24 -6.60
CA ASP A 238 -46.93 -22.01 -7.29
C ASP A 238 -45.52 -21.69 -6.73
N VAL A 239 -44.80 -22.76 -6.40
CA VAL A 239 -43.46 -22.78 -5.80
C VAL A 239 -42.41 -23.40 -6.72
N ARG A 240 -42.78 -23.95 -7.89
CA ARG A 240 -41.90 -24.74 -8.76
C ARG A 240 -40.65 -23.96 -9.17
N ALA A 241 -40.84 -22.73 -9.66
CA ALA A 241 -39.74 -21.85 -10.05
C ALA A 241 -38.76 -21.56 -8.89
N TRP A 242 -39.29 -21.25 -7.70
CA TRP A 242 -38.48 -20.93 -6.52
C TRP A 242 -37.76 -22.16 -5.94
N ARG A 243 -38.38 -23.34 -5.99
CA ARG A 243 -37.74 -24.61 -5.62
C ARG A 243 -36.59 -24.95 -6.58
N ASN A 244 -36.77 -24.70 -7.87
CA ASN A 244 -35.70 -24.88 -8.87
C ASN A 244 -34.54 -23.91 -8.62
N ARG A 245 -34.81 -22.61 -8.45
CA ARG A 245 -33.77 -21.61 -8.10
C ARG A 245 -33.03 -21.96 -6.81
N LEU A 246 -33.77 -22.38 -5.77
CA LEU A 246 -33.18 -22.86 -4.51
C LEU A 246 -32.25 -24.05 -4.72
N ARG A 247 -32.67 -25.04 -5.53
CA ARG A 247 -31.86 -26.23 -5.83
C ARG A 247 -30.55 -25.85 -6.52
N HIS A 248 -30.60 -24.97 -7.52
CA HIS A 248 -29.41 -24.49 -8.24
C HIS A 248 -28.48 -23.73 -7.30
N ALA A 249 -28.98 -22.70 -6.60
CA ALA A 249 -28.18 -21.91 -5.67
C ALA A 249 -27.51 -22.79 -4.59
N TYR A 250 -28.25 -23.74 -4.02
CA TYR A 250 -27.72 -24.66 -3.02
C TYR A 250 -26.69 -25.64 -3.60
N LYS A 251 -26.90 -26.15 -4.83
CA LYS A 251 -25.96 -27.04 -5.51
C LYS A 251 -24.66 -26.30 -5.80
N THR A 252 -24.71 -25.09 -6.33
CA THR A 252 -23.53 -24.24 -6.58
C THR A 252 -22.79 -23.95 -5.28
N HIS A 253 -23.50 -23.52 -4.23
CA HIS A 253 -22.91 -23.20 -2.94
C HIS A 253 -22.17 -24.40 -2.31
N ILE A 254 -22.72 -25.62 -2.43
CA ILE A 254 -22.07 -26.84 -1.92
C ILE A 254 -20.96 -27.32 -2.83
N TRP A 255 -21.09 -27.16 -4.15
CA TRP A 255 -20.09 -27.63 -5.10
C TRP A 255 -18.74 -26.99 -4.79
N LEU A 256 -18.70 -25.69 -4.50
CA LEU A 256 -17.48 -24.94 -4.16
C LEU A 256 -16.74 -25.41 -2.90
N ARG A 257 -17.25 -26.37 -2.13
CA ARG A 257 -16.58 -26.92 -0.94
C ARG A 257 -15.25 -27.62 -1.24
N PHE A 258 -15.00 -28.06 -2.47
CA PHE A 258 -13.71 -28.68 -2.82
C PHE A 258 -12.56 -27.67 -2.71
N LEU A 259 -12.86 -26.37 -2.79
CA LEU A 259 -11.92 -25.26 -2.57
C LEU A 259 -11.73 -24.92 -1.08
N LEU A 260 -12.14 -25.78 -0.14
CA LEU A 260 -12.01 -25.49 1.29
C LEU A 260 -10.58 -25.12 1.70
N ILE A 261 -9.60 -25.93 1.29
CA ILE A 261 -8.19 -25.71 1.66
C ILE A 261 -7.68 -24.37 1.14
N PRO A 262 -7.79 -24.05 -0.17
CA PRO A 262 -7.34 -22.74 -0.66
C PRO A 262 -8.12 -21.57 -0.05
N PHE A 263 -9.42 -21.71 0.24
CA PHE A 263 -10.16 -20.67 0.96
C PHE A 263 -9.68 -20.48 2.40
N LEU A 264 -9.35 -21.56 3.11
CA LEU A 264 -8.77 -21.47 4.44
C LEU A 264 -7.41 -20.77 4.39
N LEU A 265 -6.57 -21.11 3.41
CA LEU A 265 -5.27 -20.44 3.23
C LEU A 265 -5.47 -18.94 2.97
N LEU A 266 -6.37 -18.57 2.06
CA LEU A 266 -6.67 -17.17 1.74
C LEU A 266 -7.20 -16.40 2.96
N ALA A 267 -8.13 -16.99 3.71
CA ALA A 267 -8.71 -16.36 4.89
C ALA A 267 -7.69 -16.25 6.05
N ILE A 268 -6.91 -17.30 6.31
CA ILE A 268 -5.89 -17.31 7.36
C ILE A 268 -4.80 -16.28 7.02
N THR A 269 -4.24 -16.34 5.82
CA THR A 269 -3.21 -15.36 5.40
C THR A 269 -3.71 -13.94 5.53
N GLY A 270 -4.93 -13.63 5.05
CA GLY A 270 -5.54 -12.30 5.20
C GLY A 270 -5.74 -11.86 6.66
N THR A 271 -6.11 -12.80 7.55
CA THR A 271 -6.30 -12.53 8.99
C THR A 271 -4.98 -12.17 9.67
N PHE A 272 -3.88 -12.80 9.26
CA PHE A 272 -2.53 -12.56 9.79
C PHE A 272 -1.92 -11.22 9.32
N LEU A 273 -2.44 -10.61 8.25
CA LEU A 273 -1.99 -9.31 7.74
C LEU A 273 -2.51 -8.12 8.55
N ARG A 274 -3.20 -8.36 9.68
CA ARG A 274 -3.76 -7.32 10.55
C ARG A 274 -3.53 -7.62 12.02
N PRO A 275 -3.46 -6.59 12.89
CA PRO A 275 -3.43 -6.80 14.34
C PRO A 275 -4.63 -7.62 14.84
N PRO A 276 -4.46 -8.45 15.89
CA PRO A 276 -3.24 -8.63 16.68
C PRO A 276 -2.23 -9.59 16.05
N LEU A 277 -2.63 -10.46 15.12
CA LEU A 277 -1.76 -11.52 14.58
C LEU A 277 -0.56 -10.99 13.80
N LEU A 278 -0.70 -9.83 13.14
CA LEU A 278 0.41 -9.15 12.48
C LEU A 278 1.58 -8.90 13.44
N ILE A 279 1.29 -8.53 14.69
CA ILE A 279 2.31 -8.21 15.70
C ILE A 279 3.17 -9.44 16.01
N ALA A 280 2.57 -10.64 15.99
CA ALA A 280 3.28 -11.88 16.24
C ALA A 280 4.24 -12.27 15.10
N ILE A 281 3.88 -11.96 13.84
CA ILE A 281 4.68 -12.37 12.67
C ILE A 281 5.62 -11.30 12.15
N ALA A 282 5.37 -10.01 12.42
CA ALA A 282 6.18 -8.90 11.95
C ALA A 282 7.69 -9.00 12.29
N PRO A 283 8.10 -9.38 13.53
CA PRO A 283 9.51 -9.45 13.88
C PRO A 283 10.23 -10.70 13.34
N ILE A 284 9.48 -11.72 12.88
CA ILE A 284 10.04 -13.00 12.47
C ILE A 284 10.65 -12.88 11.07
N LYS A 285 11.93 -13.25 10.92
CA LYS A 285 12.63 -13.32 9.64
C LYS A 285 12.99 -14.77 9.30
N VAL A 286 12.62 -15.23 8.11
CA VAL A 286 12.84 -16.60 7.61
C VAL A 286 13.53 -16.59 6.25
N HIS A 287 14.09 -17.73 5.83
CA HIS A 287 14.66 -17.85 4.48
C HIS A 287 13.57 -17.74 3.41
N ALA A 288 13.89 -17.07 2.30
CA ALA A 288 12.97 -16.96 1.19
C ALA A 288 12.67 -18.36 0.61
N PRO A 289 11.40 -18.74 0.41
CA PRO A 289 11.06 -20.05 -0.15
C PRO A 289 11.60 -20.20 -1.57
N LEU A 290 12.18 -21.37 -1.88
CA LEU A 290 12.71 -21.68 -3.21
C LEU A 290 11.62 -21.59 -4.28
N GLY A 291 11.95 -21.06 -5.46
CA GLY A 291 11.01 -20.92 -6.58
C GLY A 291 9.99 -19.78 -6.47
N THR A 292 10.14 -18.87 -5.50
CA THR A 292 9.25 -17.71 -5.33
C THR A 292 9.89 -16.40 -5.77
N SER A 293 9.08 -15.37 -6.01
CA SER A 293 9.51 -13.98 -6.26
C SER A 293 10.49 -13.45 -5.21
N LEU A 294 10.34 -13.91 -3.96
CA LEU A 294 11.16 -13.51 -2.83
C LEU A 294 12.58 -14.10 -2.86
N ASN A 295 12.80 -15.20 -3.58
CA ASN A 295 14.13 -15.80 -3.74
C ASN A 295 14.88 -15.17 -4.92
N SER A 296 15.12 -13.86 -4.82
CA SER A 296 15.87 -13.10 -5.81
C SER A 296 17.38 -13.27 -5.62
N LYS A 297 18.11 -13.42 -6.74
CA LYS A 297 19.58 -13.34 -6.74
C LYS A 297 20.09 -11.93 -6.43
N ASN A 298 19.27 -10.91 -6.68
CA ASN A 298 19.59 -9.52 -6.38
C ASN A 298 19.42 -9.25 -4.86
N PRO A 299 20.51 -8.91 -4.14
CA PRO A 299 20.52 -8.64 -2.70
C PRO A 299 19.67 -7.44 -2.26
N TRP A 300 19.41 -6.51 -3.18
CA TRP A 300 18.68 -5.26 -2.96
C TRP A 300 17.23 -5.33 -3.43
N HIS A 301 16.77 -6.51 -3.84
CA HIS A 301 15.43 -6.69 -4.38
C HIS A 301 14.35 -6.17 -3.42
N ASP A 302 13.62 -5.16 -3.89
CA ASP A 302 12.54 -4.48 -3.20
C ASP A 302 12.94 -3.75 -1.89
N LYS A 303 14.22 -3.39 -1.71
CA LYS A 303 14.73 -2.75 -0.48
C LYS A 303 14.94 -1.24 -0.58
N LEU A 304 15.29 -0.72 -1.75
CA LEU A 304 15.68 0.69 -1.93
C LEU A 304 14.45 1.62 -1.83
N ARG A 305 14.58 2.78 -1.19
CA ARG A 305 13.47 3.73 -0.94
C ARG A 305 13.79 5.15 -1.37
N LYS A 306 14.88 5.73 -0.85
CA LYS A 306 15.33 7.09 -1.17
C LYS A 306 16.84 7.15 -1.37
N ILE A 307 17.29 8.09 -2.19
CA ILE A 307 18.69 8.43 -2.39
C ILE A 307 18.86 9.94 -2.33
N SER A 308 19.95 10.40 -1.75
CA SER A 308 20.38 11.79 -1.84
C SER A 308 21.90 11.86 -1.86
N TYR A 309 22.47 12.88 -2.47
CA TYR A 309 23.91 13.11 -2.44
C TYR A 309 24.29 13.91 -1.20
N ASP A 310 25.37 13.51 -0.53
CA ASP A 310 25.98 14.23 0.59
C ASP A 310 27.26 14.92 0.12
N HIS A 311 27.23 16.25 0.11
CA HIS A 311 28.38 17.05 -0.33
C HIS A 311 29.51 17.09 0.72
N GLU A 312 29.21 16.93 2.02
CA GLU A 312 30.21 16.93 3.07
C GLU A 312 30.91 15.56 3.18
N ALA A 313 30.13 14.48 3.13
CA ALA A 313 30.68 13.12 3.17
C ALA A 313 31.19 12.63 1.81
N ASN A 314 30.90 13.36 0.72
CA ASN A 314 31.23 13.01 -0.66
C ASN A 314 30.75 11.61 -1.06
N ASP A 315 29.53 11.26 -0.64
CA ASP A 315 28.91 9.96 -0.88
C ASP A 315 27.41 10.08 -1.20
N PHE A 316 26.78 9.00 -1.64
CA PHE A 316 25.32 8.92 -1.70
C PHE A 316 24.77 8.29 -0.43
N LEU A 317 23.78 8.95 0.17
CA LEU A 317 23.01 8.43 1.27
C LEU A 317 21.78 7.68 0.76
N LEU A 318 21.73 6.38 1.03
CA LEU A 318 20.65 5.48 0.67
C LEU A 318 19.77 5.20 1.88
N SER A 319 18.45 5.35 1.71
CA SER A 319 17.45 4.83 2.65
C SER A 319 16.85 3.54 2.10
N THR A 320 16.82 2.50 2.93
CA THR A 320 16.31 1.17 2.59
C THR A 320 15.37 0.63 3.68
N THR A 321 14.73 -0.52 3.44
CA THR A 321 13.98 -1.22 4.49
C THR A 321 14.84 -1.75 5.64
N ASP A 322 16.14 -1.90 5.42
CA ASP A 322 17.08 -2.46 6.41
C ASP A 322 17.91 -1.38 7.13
N GLY A 323 17.59 -0.09 6.90
CA GLY A 323 18.27 1.07 7.47
C GLY A 323 18.90 1.98 6.40
N PHE A 324 19.83 2.83 6.84
CA PHE A 324 20.57 3.74 5.98
C PHE A 324 21.95 3.18 5.60
N PHE A 325 22.38 3.49 4.38
CA PHE A 325 23.65 3.07 3.84
C PHE A 325 24.35 4.25 3.16
N SER A 326 25.66 4.33 3.33
CA SER A 326 26.55 5.18 2.53
C SER A 326 26.94 4.43 1.26
N LEU A 327 27.00 5.12 0.14
CA LEU A 327 27.50 4.62 -1.13
C LEU A 327 28.60 5.57 -1.62
N PRO A 328 29.87 5.30 -1.26
CA PRO A 328 30.99 6.23 -1.52
C PRO A 328 31.29 6.43 -3.00
N SER A 329 31.01 5.43 -3.84
CA SER A 329 31.33 5.46 -5.26
C SER A 329 30.24 4.76 -6.06
N ILE A 330 29.81 5.38 -7.17
CA ILE A 330 28.89 4.73 -8.12
C ILE A 330 29.64 3.73 -9.00
N ALA A 331 30.91 3.97 -9.30
CA ALA A 331 31.74 3.08 -10.12
C ALA A 331 31.99 1.73 -9.42
N THR A 332 32.14 1.78 -8.09
CA THR A 332 32.25 0.60 -7.22
C THR A 332 31.16 0.66 -6.15
N PRO A 333 29.92 0.31 -6.51
CA PRO A 333 28.73 0.59 -5.71
C PRO A 333 28.57 -0.42 -4.57
N THR A 334 29.41 -0.28 -3.54
CA THR A 334 29.40 -1.09 -2.32
C THR A 334 28.72 -0.31 -1.19
N PRO A 335 27.46 -0.63 -0.83
CA PRO A 335 26.77 0.08 0.23
C PRO A 335 27.33 -0.29 1.61
N LEU A 336 27.64 0.71 2.42
CA LEU A 336 28.17 0.59 3.78
C LEU A 336 27.09 0.98 4.78
N LYS A 337 26.72 0.07 5.68
CA LYS A 337 25.65 0.32 6.65
C LYS A 337 26.07 1.39 7.66
N ILE A 338 25.18 2.35 7.91
CA ILE A 338 25.41 3.43 8.86
C ILE A 338 24.64 3.15 10.15
N ASN A 339 25.28 3.37 11.31
CA ASN A 339 24.63 3.44 12.62
C ASN A 339 25.37 4.47 13.49
N PRO A 340 24.67 5.16 14.42
CA PRO A 340 23.23 5.17 14.62
C PRO A 340 22.48 5.93 13.50
N THR A 341 21.17 5.66 13.36
CA THR A 341 20.32 6.31 12.33
C THR A 341 18.98 6.75 12.93
N PRO A 342 18.34 7.79 12.37
CA PRO A 342 17.00 8.19 12.77
C PRO A 342 15.97 7.06 12.58
N PRO A 343 14.92 6.99 13.41
CA PRO A 343 13.88 5.99 13.25
C PRO A 343 13.07 6.25 11.98
N VAL A 344 12.81 5.17 11.23
CA VAL A 344 11.98 5.21 10.04
C VAL A 344 10.85 4.21 10.19
N SER A 345 9.62 4.69 10.06
CA SER A 345 8.42 3.84 10.13
C SER A 345 8.46 2.71 9.09
N VAL A 346 7.65 1.66 9.32
CA VAL A 346 7.45 0.58 8.33
C VAL A 346 6.94 1.06 6.97
N MET A 347 6.38 2.28 6.88
CA MET A 347 5.94 2.91 5.64
C MET A 347 7.10 3.53 4.83
N GLY A 348 8.32 3.56 5.39
CA GLY A 348 9.52 4.07 4.77
C GLY A 348 9.80 5.54 5.04
N CYS A 349 10.91 6.01 4.48
CA CYS A 349 11.38 7.39 4.57
C CYS A 349 10.66 8.26 3.52
N ASN A 350 9.98 9.32 3.98
CA ASN A 350 9.24 10.26 3.14
C ASN A 350 10.04 11.53 2.88
N VAL A 351 10.88 11.97 3.82
CA VAL A 351 11.74 13.15 3.70
C VAL A 351 13.18 12.71 3.94
N LEU A 352 14.04 12.96 2.97
CA LEU A 352 15.49 12.79 3.07
C LEU A 352 16.10 14.01 2.37
N ARG A 353 16.39 15.05 3.15
CA ARG A 353 16.87 16.33 2.62
C ARG A 353 18.05 16.80 3.44
N TYR A 354 19.04 17.35 2.76
CA TYR A 354 20.17 18.00 3.41
C TYR A 354 19.90 19.51 3.51
N THR A 355 20.03 20.08 4.70
CA THR A 355 19.75 21.50 4.98
C THR A 355 20.64 21.97 6.12
N ASP A 356 21.35 23.08 5.94
CA ASP A 356 22.20 23.73 6.96
C ASP A 356 23.19 22.79 7.66
N SER A 357 23.94 21.98 6.90
CA SER A 357 24.87 20.96 7.42
C SER A 357 24.23 19.86 8.28
N VAL A 358 22.92 19.64 8.12
CA VAL A 358 22.16 18.62 8.83
C VAL A 358 21.26 17.85 7.86
N TRP A 359 21.12 16.54 8.09
CA TRP A 359 20.13 15.74 7.40
C TRP A 359 18.78 15.83 8.09
N LEU A 360 17.76 16.23 7.35
CA LEU A 360 16.38 16.14 7.77
C LEU A 360 15.78 14.82 7.27
N VAL A 361 15.44 13.94 8.22
CA VAL A 361 14.89 12.61 7.97
C VAL A 361 13.47 12.55 8.53
N GLY A 362 12.48 12.38 7.65
CA GLY A 362 11.07 12.34 8.00
C GLY A 362 10.40 11.04 7.58
N SER A 363 9.61 10.47 8.48
CA SER A 363 8.76 9.30 8.22
C SER A 363 7.47 9.41 9.05
N PHE A 364 6.61 8.39 9.00
CA PHE A 364 5.44 8.39 9.88
C PHE A 364 5.79 8.18 11.37
N SER A 365 7.07 7.99 11.70
CA SER A 365 7.58 7.98 13.08
C SER A 365 7.94 9.37 13.61
N GLY A 366 8.02 10.39 12.75
CA GLY A 366 8.42 11.75 13.14
C GLY A 366 9.38 12.40 12.14
N LEU A 367 9.88 13.58 12.51
CA LEU A 367 10.87 14.35 11.78
C LEU A 367 12.11 14.52 12.64
N TYR A 368 13.28 14.18 12.11
CA TYR A 368 14.53 14.18 12.87
C TYR A 368 15.63 14.93 12.12
N ARG A 369 16.43 15.67 12.89
CA ARG A 369 17.71 16.25 12.47
C ARG A 369 18.80 15.22 12.75
N TRP A 370 19.62 14.93 11.75
CA TRP A 370 20.66 13.92 11.81
C TRP A 370 22.00 14.50 11.38
N HIS A 371 22.92 14.57 12.33
CA HIS A 371 24.31 14.92 12.07
C HIS A 371 25.11 13.63 11.89
N ARG A 372 25.42 13.28 10.64
CA ARG A 372 26.11 12.01 10.33
C ARG A 372 27.49 11.90 10.98
N HIS A 373 28.27 13.00 10.98
CA HIS A 373 29.63 13.01 11.52
C HIS A 373 29.68 12.86 13.05
N SER A 374 28.82 13.57 13.77
CA SER A 374 28.74 13.49 15.25
C SER A 374 27.82 12.38 15.75
N SER A 375 27.13 11.68 14.84
CA SER A 375 26.11 10.66 15.16
C SER A 375 24.97 11.16 16.06
N SER A 376 24.74 12.47 16.08
CA SER A 376 23.67 13.10 16.87
C SER A 376 22.35 13.06 16.10
N ILE A 377 21.28 12.67 16.80
CA ILE A 377 19.92 12.63 16.28
C ILE A 377 19.03 13.39 17.25
N THR A 378 18.34 14.42 16.77
CA THR A 378 17.38 15.21 17.56
C THR A 378 16.04 15.28 16.87
N ASP A 379 14.97 15.33 17.64
CA ASP A 379 13.63 15.58 17.10
C ASP A 379 13.57 17.00 16.53
N ALA A 380 13.06 17.13 15.31
CA ALA A 380 13.09 18.41 14.61
C ALA A 380 12.09 19.44 15.19
N LEU A 381 11.05 18.97 15.89
CA LEU A 381 10.03 19.80 16.54
C LEU A 381 10.41 20.14 17.98
N THR A 382 10.79 19.16 18.79
CA THR A 382 11.05 19.38 20.23
C THR A 382 12.49 19.81 20.51
N GLY A 383 13.42 19.47 19.61
CA GLY A 383 14.86 19.68 19.83
C GLY A 383 15.51 18.65 20.76
N GLU A 384 14.72 17.75 21.34
CA GLU A 384 15.21 16.74 22.28
C GLU A 384 16.03 15.65 21.56
N PRO A 385 17.04 15.06 22.22
CA PRO A 385 17.80 13.95 21.66
C PRO A 385 16.93 12.70 21.50
N TYR A 386 17.07 12.03 20.36
CA TYR A 386 16.39 10.77 20.13
C TYR A 386 17.05 9.63 20.91
N ILE A 387 16.27 8.96 21.76
CA ILE A 387 16.69 7.77 22.48
C ILE A 387 16.14 6.55 21.74
N ALA A 388 17.05 5.66 21.32
CA ALA A 388 16.65 4.44 20.63
C ALA A 388 15.86 3.52 21.56
N HIS A 389 14.59 3.29 21.25
CA HIS A 389 13.78 2.28 21.92
C HIS A 389 13.90 0.93 21.20
N GLY A 390 13.98 -0.15 21.96
CA GLY A 390 13.97 -1.51 21.39
C GLY A 390 12.62 -1.84 20.77
N GLY A 391 12.61 -2.39 19.55
CA GLY A 391 11.39 -2.81 18.84
C GLY A 391 11.26 -2.17 17.46
N MET A 392 10.09 -2.35 16.83
CA MET A 392 9.80 -1.65 15.57
C MET A 392 9.44 -0.19 15.86
N PRO A 393 9.94 0.78 15.05
CA PRO A 393 9.55 2.18 15.18
C PRO A 393 8.02 2.32 15.12
N THR A 394 7.46 3.00 16.11
CA THR A 394 6.02 3.29 16.19
C THR A 394 5.66 4.48 15.31
N PHE A 395 4.36 4.64 15.05
CA PHE A 395 3.85 5.89 14.50
C PHE A 395 4.05 6.99 15.55
N GLY A 396 4.68 8.08 15.15
CA GLY A 396 4.89 9.25 16.00
C GLY A 396 3.65 10.14 16.03
N GLU A 397 3.64 11.14 16.90
CA GLU A 397 2.59 12.16 16.93
C GLU A 397 2.48 12.91 15.59
N LEU A 398 3.61 13.06 14.90
CA LEU A 398 3.70 13.64 13.57
C LEU A 398 3.95 12.54 12.52
N SER A 399 2.95 12.29 11.69
CA SER A 399 3.04 11.36 10.56
C SER A 399 3.54 12.10 9.31
N VAL A 400 4.85 12.37 9.24
CA VAL A 400 5.46 13.17 8.16
C VAL A 400 5.19 12.55 6.80
N ALA A 401 4.37 13.24 6.00
CA ALA A 401 4.00 12.90 4.64
C ALA A 401 4.85 13.65 3.59
N GLY A 402 5.35 14.83 3.92
CA GLY A 402 6.17 15.65 3.04
C GLY A 402 6.81 16.83 3.77
N PHE A 403 7.68 17.55 3.07
CA PHE A 403 8.38 18.73 3.59
C PHE A 403 8.69 19.74 2.48
N SER A 404 8.66 21.03 2.82
CA SER A 404 8.99 22.12 1.91
C SER A 404 9.71 23.25 2.66
N THR A 405 10.66 23.89 1.98
CA THR A 405 11.35 25.12 2.41
C THR A 405 11.10 26.28 1.46
N ASP A 406 10.28 26.07 0.43
CA ASP A 406 10.16 27.01 -0.70
C ASP A 406 9.06 28.05 -0.48
N PHE A 407 8.22 27.88 0.55
CA PHE A 407 7.19 28.85 0.91
C PHE A 407 7.75 30.04 1.67
N ALA A 408 7.16 31.21 1.47
CA ALA A 408 7.59 32.45 2.10
C ALA A 408 7.40 32.48 3.62
N CYS A 409 6.47 31.68 4.16
CA CYS A 409 6.26 31.53 5.61
C CYS A 409 7.36 30.70 6.31
N GLY A 410 8.34 30.20 5.56
CA GLY A 410 9.41 29.33 6.05
C GLY A 410 9.08 27.85 5.93
N PRO A 411 9.86 26.98 6.61
CA PRO A 411 9.74 25.53 6.45
C PRO A 411 8.39 24.99 6.88
N ILE A 412 7.80 24.13 6.05
CA ILE A 412 6.52 23.48 6.28
C ILE A 412 6.70 21.98 6.29
N VAL A 413 6.18 21.33 7.33
CA VAL A 413 5.97 19.88 7.37
C VAL A 413 4.54 19.61 6.96
N PHE A 414 4.35 18.65 6.06
CA PHE A 414 3.02 18.13 5.74
C PHE A 414 2.82 16.86 6.55
N ASP A 415 1.97 16.94 7.57
CA ASP A 415 1.47 15.78 8.31
C ASP A 415 0.39 15.05 7.50
N TYR A 416 0.35 13.72 7.61
CA TYR A 416 -0.61 12.91 6.86
C TYR A 416 -2.07 13.24 7.21
N ALA A 417 -2.39 13.47 8.50
CA ALA A 417 -3.76 13.64 8.97
C ALA A 417 -4.17 15.12 9.04
N SER A 418 -3.37 15.92 9.76
CA SER A 418 -3.61 17.34 10.03
C SER A 418 -3.16 18.28 8.91
N GLY A 419 -2.25 17.83 8.04
CA GLY A 419 -1.81 18.57 6.87
C GLY A 419 -0.63 19.52 7.13
N ALA A 420 -0.62 20.67 6.47
CA ALA A 420 0.46 21.65 6.53
C ALA A 420 0.62 22.26 7.93
N ARG A 421 1.83 22.19 8.47
CA ARG A 421 2.26 22.78 9.73
C ARG A 421 3.59 23.51 9.53
N THR A 422 3.65 24.77 9.91
CA THR A 422 4.88 25.58 9.89
C THR A 422 5.82 25.16 11.03
N LEU A 423 7.12 25.16 10.75
CA LEU A 423 8.17 25.02 11.77
C LEU A 423 8.59 26.36 12.36
N THR A 424 8.28 27.47 11.68
CA THR A 424 8.53 28.82 12.16
C THR A 424 7.48 29.22 13.20
N PRO A 425 7.88 29.65 14.42
CA PRO A 425 6.95 30.15 15.41
C PRO A 425 6.09 31.30 14.87
N ASN A 426 4.79 31.30 15.18
CA ASN A 426 3.80 32.30 14.77
C ASN A 426 3.54 32.44 13.25
N ALA A 427 4.19 31.64 12.40
CA ALA A 427 3.89 31.61 10.98
C ALA A 427 2.64 30.77 10.70
N THR A 428 1.76 31.24 9.82
CA THR A 428 0.59 30.50 9.36
C THR A 428 0.90 29.73 8.09
N ALA A 429 0.46 28.46 8.02
CA ALA A 429 0.56 27.68 6.79
C ALA A 429 -0.28 28.31 5.66
N PRO A 430 0.13 28.15 4.39
CA PRO A 430 -0.60 28.67 3.24
C PRO A 430 -2.01 28.04 3.16
N THR A 431 -2.99 28.86 2.81
CA THR A 431 -4.38 28.40 2.70
C THR A 431 -4.54 27.48 1.50
N MET A 432 -5.11 26.30 1.72
CA MET A 432 -5.41 25.35 0.63
C MET A 432 -6.65 25.82 -0.16
N PRO A 433 -6.56 25.96 -1.50
CA PRO A 433 -7.72 26.30 -2.34
C PRO A 433 -8.88 25.30 -2.23
N ALA A 434 -10.11 25.81 -2.25
CA ALA A 434 -11.32 24.99 -2.10
C ALA A 434 -11.51 23.94 -3.20
N TRP A 435 -11.07 24.22 -4.43
CA TRP A 435 -11.22 23.30 -5.57
C TRP A 435 -10.40 22.01 -5.38
N LEU A 436 -9.31 22.04 -4.60
CA LEU A 436 -8.49 20.87 -4.31
C LEU A 436 -9.24 19.83 -3.45
N ARG A 437 -10.26 20.25 -2.70
CA ARG A 437 -10.99 19.39 -1.74
C ARG A 437 -11.50 18.09 -2.37
N GLY A 438 -12.01 18.20 -3.60
CA GLY A 438 -12.65 17.11 -4.35
C GLY A 438 -11.74 16.38 -5.33
N GLU A 439 -10.43 16.68 -5.33
CA GLU A 439 -9.48 16.08 -6.28
C GLU A 439 -9.55 14.55 -6.26
N PRO A 440 -9.39 13.89 -7.41
CA PRO A 440 -9.69 12.47 -7.54
C PRO A 440 -8.67 11.58 -6.81
N ILE A 441 -9.15 10.44 -6.32
CA ILE A 441 -8.36 9.31 -5.84
C ILE A 441 -8.56 8.14 -6.81
N SER A 442 -7.55 7.28 -6.97
CA SER A 442 -7.69 6.12 -7.84
C SER A 442 -8.64 5.08 -7.28
N LEU A 443 -9.36 4.37 -8.16
CA LEU A 443 -10.21 3.24 -7.79
C LEU A 443 -9.41 2.15 -7.07
N TRP A 444 -8.15 1.93 -7.46
CA TRP A 444 -7.25 1.02 -6.75
C TRP A 444 -7.03 1.43 -5.28
N ASN A 445 -6.80 2.71 -5.01
CA ASN A 445 -6.64 3.19 -3.63
C ASN A 445 -7.95 3.08 -2.84
N ILE A 446 -9.12 3.37 -3.44
CA ILE A 446 -10.41 3.14 -2.78
C ILE A 446 -10.59 1.65 -2.44
N ALA A 447 -10.29 0.76 -3.38
CA ALA A 447 -10.34 -0.68 -3.14
C ALA A 447 -9.40 -1.09 -2.00
N LEU A 448 -8.22 -0.49 -1.90
CA LEU A 448 -7.30 -0.70 -0.78
C LEU A 448 -7.92 -0.25 0.55
N GLU A 449 -8.48 0.95 0.62
CA GLU A 449 -9.14 1.46 1.83
C GLU A 449 -10.28 0.54 2.31
N ILE A 450 -11.08 0.05 1.37
CA ILE A 450 -12.18 -0.87 1.65
C ILE A 450 -11.67 -2.24 2.08
N HIS A 451 -10.75 -2.84 1.31
CA HIS A 451 -10.20 -4.18 1.58
C HIS A 451 -9.45 -4.24 2.91
N THR A 452 -8.85 -3.12 3.31
CA THR A 452 -8.13 -3.00 4.59
C THR A 452 -9.02 -2.58 5.75
N GLY A 453 -10.31 -2.30 5.50
CA GLY A 453 -11.29 -1.92 6.50
C GLY A 453 -11.24 -0.45 6.93
N ARG A 454 -10.24 0.33 6.48
CA ARG A 454 -10.06 1.74 6.83
C ARG A 454 -11.20 2.63 6.33
N PHE A 455 -11.85 2.23 5.24
CA PHE A 455 -13.05 2.90 4.74
C PHE A 455 -14.20 2.94 5.77
N PHE A 456 -14.27 1.95 6.67
CA PHE A 456 -15.30 1.86 7.70
C PHE A 456 -14.88 2.51 9.02
N SER A 457 -13.75 3.21 9.06
CA SER A 457 -13.19 3.77 10.30
C SER A 457 -14.14 4.74 11.01
N ALA A 458 -14.88 5.57 10.26
CA ALA A 458 -15.87 6.48 10.83
C ALA A 458 -17.02 5.74 11.55
N LEU A 459 -17.37 4.53 11.10
CA LEU A 459 -18.43 3.71 11.70
C LEU A 459 -17.90 2.85 12.85
N LEU A 460 -16.68 2.31 12.72
CA LEU A 460 -16.10 1.34 13.63
C LEU A 460 -15.23 1.97 14.72
N GLY A 461 -14.79 3.21 14.56
CA GLY A 461 -13.98 3.93 15.53
C GLY A 461 -12.74 3.14 16.00
N PRO A 462 -12.49 3.02 17.32
CA PRO A 462 -11.32 2.32 17.87
C PRO A 462 -11.21 0.84 17.49
N ILE A 463 -12.32 0.20 17.08
CA ILE A 463 -12.37 -1.23 16.75
C ILE A 463 -11.88 -1.51 15.31
N THR A 464 -11.65 -0.47 14.50
CA THR A 464 -11.21 -0.56 13.10
C THR A 464 -10.00 -1.48 12.90
N PRO A 465 -8.93 -1.45 13.72
CA PRO A 465 -7.79 -2.34 13.55
C PRO A 465 -8.13 -3.84 13.72
N LEU A 466 -9.12 -4.15 14.57
CA LEU A 466 -9.56 -5.53 14.87
C LEU A 466 -10.60 -6.04 13.86
N TYR A 467 -11.24 -5.15 13.12
CA TYR A 467 -12.35 -5.47 12.22
C TYR A 467 -12.00 -6.58 11.22
N ILE A 468 -10.88 -6.45 10.49
CA ILE A 468 -10.46 -7.45 9.51
C ILE A 468 -10.12 -8.78 10.19
N PHE A 469 -9.48 -8.75 11.36
CA PHE A 469 -9.19 -9.96 12.13
C PHE A 469 -10.48 -10.70 12.51
N LEU A 470 -11.49 -9.99 13.02
CA LEU A 470 -12.78 -10.57 13.39
C LEU A 470 -13.51 -11.16 12.18
N LEU A 471 -13.56 -10.44 11.05
CA LEU A 471 -14.17 -10.96 9.83
C LEU A 471 -13.44 -12.18 9.27
N GLY A 472 -12.10 -12.18 9.33
CA GLY A 472 -11.27 -13.30 8.92
C GLY A 472 -11.51 -14.55 9.78
N ALA A 473 -11.53 -14.40 11.10
CA ALA A 473 -11.83 -15.49 12.03
C ALA A 473 -13.26 -16.05 11.82
N LEU A 474 -14.25 -15.16 11.62
CA LEU A 474 -15.61 -15.57 11.30
C LEU A 474 -15.69 -16.29 9.94
N CYS A 475 -14.92 -15.85 8.93
CA CYS A 475 -14.83 -16.50 7.64
C CYS A 475 -14.28 -17.93 7.78
N VAL A 476 -13.19 -18.12 8.52
CA VAL A 476 -12.61 -19.44 8.82
C VAL A 476 -13.65 -20.34 9.52
N ALA A 477 -14.35 -19.81 10.53
CA ALA A 477 -15.40 -20.54 11.23
C ALA A 477 -16.56 -20.93 10.29
N LEU A 478 -16.94 -20.05 9.36
CA LEU A 478 -17.98 -20.30 8.36
C LEU A 478 -17.58 -21.36 7.34
N LEU A 479 -16.34 -21.33 6.86
CA LEU A 479 -15.80 -22.35 5.95
C LEU A 479 -15.82 -23.74 6.60
N ILE A 480 -15.34 -23.84 7.85
CA ILE A 480 -15.32 -25.09 8.62
C ILE A 480 -16.75 -25.60 8.90
N THR A 481 -17.64 -24.72 9.37
CA THR A 481 -19.03 -25.09 9.69
C THR A 481 -19.83 -25.45 8.43
N GLY A 482 -19.59 -24.75 7.32
CA GLY A 482 -20.17 -25.03 6.01
C GLY A 482 -19.75 -26.39 5.46
N TRP A 483 -18.45 -26.70 5.53
CA TRP A 483 -17.94 -28.01 5.15
C TRP A 483 -18.52 -29.14 6.01
N LYS A 484 -18.54 -28.98 7.35
CA LYS A 484 -19.15 -29.96 8.27
C LYS A 484 -20.63 -30.21 7.93
N ARG A 485 -21.38 -29.16 7.54
CA ARG A 485 -22.78 -29.27 7.11
C ARG A 485 -22.94 -30.01 5.79
N SER A 486 -21.99 -29.88 4.87
CA SER A 486 -22.04 -30.51 3.55
C SER A 486 -21.84 -32.03 3.60
N ARG A 487 -21.26 -32.56 4.69
CA ARG A 487 -21.15 -34.01 4.92
C ARG A 487 -22.54 -34.55 5.30
N LYS A 488 -23.13 -35.36 4.40
CA LYS A 488 -24.30 -36.16 4.78
C LYS A 488 -23.86 -37.12 5.91
N PRO A 489 -24.65 -37.30 6.99
CA PRO A 489 -24.39 -38.39 7.91
C PRO A 489 -24.41 -39.70 7.11
N LYS A 490 -23.41 -40.56 7.30
CA LYS A 490 -23.47 -41.94 6.78
C LYS A 490 -24.77 -42.55 7.31
N ARG A 491 -25.67 -42.99 6.42
CA ARG A 491 -26.81 -43.79 6.86
C ARG A 491 -26.23 -45.02 7.58
N PRO A 492 -26.67 -45.37 8.80
CA PRO A 492 -26.29 -46.65 9.38
C PRO A 492 -26.70 -47.73 8.37
N LYS A 493 -25.78 -48.66 8.06
CA LYS A 493 -26.11 -49.84 7.25
C LYS A 493 -27.28 -50.52 7.96
N ARG A 494 -28.44 -50.68 7.29
CA ARG A 494 -29.50 -51.57 7.77
C ARG A 494 -28.85 -52.94 7.94
N ALA A 495 -28.83 -53.47 9.17
CA ALA A 495 -28.50 -54.87 9.37
C ALA A 495 -29.51 -55.70 8.55
N LYS A 496 -29.01 -56.64 7.74
CA LYS A 496 -29.88 -57.64 7.10
C LYS A 496 -30.56 -58.43 8.23
N PRO A 497 -31.86 -58.77 8.13
CA PRO A 497 -32.46 -59.74 9.04
C PRO A 497 -31.71 -61.07 8.88
N SER A 498 -31.42 -61.76 9.98
CA SER A 498 -30.85 -63.11 9.93
C SER A 498 -31.89 -64.08 9.37
N GLU A 499 -31.52 -64.82 8.32
CA GLU A 499 -32.22 -66.02 7.87
C GLU A 499 -32.04 -67.14 8.90
N SER A 500 -32.81 -67.10 9.98
CA SER A 500 -32.92 -68.22 10.92
C SER A 500 -34.36 -68.43 11.40
N GLN A 501 -35.32 -68.26 10.49
CA GLN A 501 -36.68 -68.78 10.61
C GLN A 501 -37.18 -69.15 9.21
N LEU A 502 -36.82 -70.36 8.79
CA LEU A 502 -37.54 -71.17 7.80
C LEU A 502 -37.45 -72.62 8.26
#